data_AF-A0A6A3IRW6-F1
#
_entry.id   AF-A0A6A3IRW6-F1
#
_cell.length_a   1.000
_cell.length_b   1.000
_cell.length_c   1.000
_cell.angle_alpha   90.00
_cell.angle_beta   90.00
_cell.angle_gamma   90.00
#
_symmetry.space_group_name_H-M   'P 1'
#
loop_
_entity.id
_entity.type
_entity.pdbx_description
1 polymer ?
#
loop_
_entity_poly.entity_id
_entity_poly.type
_entity_poly.pdbx_seq_one_letter_code
_entity_poly.pdbx_strand_id
1 'polypeptide(L)'
;MAARPTSWVRRLVALGISAYITHNDVVTATCAAGSTTLTTEDCSGCDDYDLCLGFTDASSCTGSNCKTKGSCTYECLSVDQSSEELAVLVKFGTYKSDQELAAGGYTESDLAGYPDQTSDWPSVSNNQATALGKISVSSAVTTFIVSGGSAVVAYPKGKVSNIILSSNVISTATSVTKVGLQNLGLVNQIDTISAFVPSSIESLDLSNTLLTTFPTALATLQVLKELVLDNNYVTTVDSIEGVDSITTLSMQNNDINNFTAVFSKLENLYLGANNLTSVPSVIYNYSNLKALNLSGNPLASRDFTNDQAHFLNNLETLGLSETDFTADVGCEDTYQTKIADVTVCITDGVPADTTSATTSGTTNASGSDGSETKTTSTPSSSSSTSLIVGIICGVLVTLFAAFVFVIHRRKEENKIEASIASDTVGYSSDHFSSTDNWHQQLQQSPTGRLHPKVRSTCGKALRDLVERCLLEDPAKRPTAPAIAYELRVIQQDMASTT
;
A
#
# COMPACT_ATOMS: atom_id res chain seq x y z
N MET A 1 -48.75 9.62 -51.16
CA MET A 1 -47.31 9.79 -50.88
C MET A 1 -47.21 10.96 -49.91
N ALA A 2 -46.81 10.71 -48.67
CA ALA A 2 -47.24 11.52 -47.52
C ALA A 2 -48.79 11.73 -47.51
N ALA A 3 -49.23 12.78 -46.82
CA ALA A 3 -50.62 13.27 -46.68
C ALA A 3 -51.60 12.40 -45.86
N ARG A 4 -51.84 12.84 -44.61
CA ARG A 4 -53.19 12.80 -44.00
C ARG A 4 -54.12 13.78 -44.75
N PRO A 5 -55.44 13.57 -44.69
CA PRO A 5 -56.31 14.60 -44.10
C PRO A 5 -57.24 13.97 -43.04
N THR A 6 -57.57 14.56 -41.88
CA THR A 6 -58.38 15.78 -41.61
C THR A 6 -59.70 15.80 -42.39
N SER A 7 -60.88 16.00 -41.79
CA SER A 7 -61.30 16.25 -40.39
C SER A 7 -62.79 15.83 -40.25
N TRP A 8 -63.48 16.18 -39.15
CA TRP A 8 -64.80 16.86 -39.17
C TRP A 8 -65.22 17.26 -37.73
N VAL A 9 -66.22 18.16 -37.58
CA VAL A 9 -66.39 18.99 -36.36
C VAL A 9 -67.86 19.35 -36.07
N ARG A 10 -68.36 19.12 -34.83
CA ARG A 10 -69.37 19.92 -34.05
C ARG A 10 -69.83 19.17 -32.76
N ARG A 11 -69.81 19.77 -31.55
CA ARG A 11 -70.87 20.57 -30.82
C ARG A 11 -72.04 19.69 -30.28
N LEU A 12 -72.66 19.89 -29.10
CA LEU A 12 -72.71 21.00 -28.10
C LEU A 12 -73.00 20.48 -26.64
N VAL A 13 -72.33 21.06 -25.64
CA VAL A 13 -72.81 21.65 -24.35
C VAL A 13 -73.89 20.98 -23.44
N ALA A 14 -73.54 20.92 -22.13
CA ALA A 14 -74.37 20.85 -20.89
C ALA A 14 -75.25 19.58 -20.66
N LEU A 15 -75.31 18.98 -19.48
CA LEU A 15 -75.35 19.53 -18.11
C LEU A 15 -74.37 18.84 -17.14
N GLY A 16 -74.23 19.34 -15.91
CA GLY A 16 -73.20 18.90 -14.96
C GLY A 16 -73.70 18.18 -13.72
N ILE A 17 -72.74 17.64 -12.95
CA ILE A 17 -72.76 17.45 -11.49
C ILE A 17 -71.28 17.51 -11.06
N SER A 18 -70.96 18.27 -10.00
CA SER A 18 -69.61 18.30 -9.43
C SER A 18 -69.44 17.16 -8.43
N ALA A 19 -68.78 16.07 -8.86
CA ALA A 19 -68.20 15.10 -7.94
C ALA A 19 -66.78 15.57 -7.57
N TYR A 20 -66.67 16.38 -6.51
CA TYR A 20 -65.39 16.90 -6.03
C TYR A 20 -64.65 15.81 -5.24
N ILE A 21 -64.15 14.78 -5.96
CA ILE A 21 -63.27 13.77 -5.37
C ILE A 21 -61.93 14.44 -5.12
N THR A 22 -61.76 14.96 -3.90
CA THR A 22 -60.44 15.20 -3.33
C THR A 22 -59.68 13.89 -3.34
N HIS A 23 -58.82 13.72 -4.34
CA HIS A 23 -57.72 12.79 -4.20
C HIS A 23 -56.88 13.38 -3.08
N ASN A 24 -56.93 12.74 -1.90
CA ASN A 24 -55.81 12.87 -0.98
C ASN A 24 -54.65 12.26 -1.74
N ASP A 25 -53.76 13.12 -2.24
CA ASP A 25 -52.40 12.71 -2.59
C ASP A 25 -51.72 12.29 -1.29
N VAL A 26 -52.00 11.03 -0.90
CA VAL A 26 -51.16 10.29 0.03
C VAL A 26 -49.86 10.09 -0.70
N VAL A 27 -48.99 11.10 -0.59
CA VAL A 27 -47.56 10.97 -0.88
C VAL A 27 -47.06 9.93 0.10
N THR A 28 -47.14 8.66 -0.32
CA THR A 28 -46.47 7.55 0.35
C THR A 28 -45.00 7.87 0.29
N ALA A 29 -44.46 8.38 1.40
CA ALA A 29 -43.05 8.69 1.50
C ALA A 29 -42.28 7.40 1.20
N THR A 30 -41.61 7.36 0.05
CA THR A 30 -40.51 6.43 -0.15
C THR A 30 -39.49 6.80 0.91
N CYS A 31 -39.32 5.90 1.87
CA CYS A 31 -38.41 6.07 2.97
C CYS A 31 -37.70 4.75 3.22
N ALA A 32 -36.42 4.83 3.59
CA ALA A 32 -35.57 3.69 3.88
C ALA A 32 -35.99 2.88 5.13
N ALA A 33 -37.22 3.04 5.63
CA ALA A 33 -37.73 2.39 6.83
C ALA A 33 -37.73 0.85 6.69
N GLY A 34 -36.83 0.19 7.42
CA GLY A 34 -36.60 -1.26 7.33
C GLY A 34 -35.45 -1.66 6.41
N SER A 35 -34.69 -0.70 5.91
CA SER A 35 -33.54 -0.92 5.05
C SER A 35 -32.27 -1.13 5.88
N THR A 36 -31.58 -2.25 5.66
CA THR A 36 -30.20 -2.45 6.14
C THR A 36 -29.16 -1.74 5.25
N THR A 37 -29.61 -0.85 4.36
CA THR A 37 -28.76 -0.02 3.51
C THR A 37 -28.55 1.34 4.16
N LEU A 38 -27.31 1.67 4.54
CA LEU A 38 -26.92 3.01 4.94
C LEU A 38 -26.83 3.90 3.69
N THR A 39 -27.50 5.05 3.67
CA THR A 39 -27.69 5.87 2.44
C THR A 39 -27.83 7.35 2.78
N THR A 40 -27.90 8.22 1.77
CA THR A 40 -28.39 9.61 1.91
C THR A 40 -29.75 9.82 1.23
N GLU A 41 -30.17 8.89 0.36
CA GLU A 41 -31.47 8.99 -0.32
C GLU A 41 -32.64 8.65 0.60
N ASP A 42 -33.75 9.33 0.39
CA ASP A 42 -34.98 9.28 1.20
C ASP A 42 -34.81 9.60 2.71
N CYS A 43 -33.61 10.00 3.16
CA CYS A 43 -33.25 10.36 4.54
C CYS A 43 -33.85 11.68 5.05
N SER A 44 -35.05 12.07 4.61
CA SER A 44 -35.58 13.44 4.76
C SER A 44 -35.89 13.91 6.19
N GLY A 45 -35.59 13.11 7.22
CA GLY A 45 -35.61 13.50 8.64
C GLY A 45 -34.24 13.88 9.21
N CYS A 46 -33.16 13.71 8.45
CA CYS A 46 -31.79 14.12 8.79
C CYS A 46 -31.45 15.48 8.13
N ASP A 47 -30.30 16.05 8.50
CA ASP A 47 -29.77 17.26 7.88
C ASP A 47 -29.08 16.94 6.53
N ASP A 48 -28.69 17.95 5.75
CA ASP A 48 -28.09 17.73 4.42
C ASP A 48 -26.77 16.93 4.52
N TYR A 49 -26.56 15.98 3.61
CA TYR A 49 -25.40 15.06 3.55
C TYR A 49 -25.23 14.08 4.73
N ASP A 50 -26.03 14.18 5.80
CA ASP A 50 -26.07 13.17 6.86
C ASP A 50 -26.46 11.80 6.28
N LEU A 51 -25.72 10.75 6.67
CA LEU A 51 -26.07 9.38 6.30
C LEU A 51 -27.21 8.91 7.21
N CYS A 52 -28.16 8.12 6.70
CA CYS A 52 -29.19 7.52 7.52
C CYS A 52 -29.32 6.01 7.32
N LEU A 53 -29.67 5.33 8.41
CA LEU A 53 -30.13 3.95 8.43
C LEU A 53 -31.61 3.95 8.85
N GLY A 54 -32.49 3.32 8.07
CA GLY A 54 -33.93 3.41 8.29
C GLY A 54 -34.54 2.15 8.93
N PHE A 55 -35.44 2.34 9.89
CA PHE A 55 -36.01 1.27 10.72
C PHE A 55 -37.50 1.07 10.46
N THR A 56 -37.97 -0.18 10.51
CA THR A 56 -39.40 -0.54 10.34
C THR A 56 -40.28 -0.07 11.49
N ASP A 57 -39.71 0.03 12.70
CA ASP A 57 -40.40 0.40 13.93
C ASP A 57 -39.56 1.43 14.70
N ALA A 58 -40.23 2.43 15.28
CA ALA A 58 -39.55 3.49 16.04
C ALA A 58 -38.79 2.97 17.27
N SER A 59 -39.23 1.85 17.86
CA SER A 59 -38.56 1.19 18.98
C SER A 59 -37.26 0.47 18.61
N SER A 60 -37.01 0.24 17.31
CA SER A 60 -35.75 -0.37 16.83
C SER A 60 -34.61 0.64 16.68
N CYS A 61 -34.89 1.95 16.73
CA CYS A 61 -33.89 3.00 16.76
C CYS A 61 -33.74 3.53 18.20
N THR A 62 -32.56 3.42 18.79
CA THR A 62 -32.32 3.81 20.20
C THR A 62 -31.17 4.80 20.36
N GLY A 63 -31.48 6.10 20.37
CA GLY A 63 -30.49 7.17 20.65
C GLY A 63 -31.01 8.58 20.38
N SER A 64 -30.19 9.60 20.67
CA SER A 64 -30.42 11.01 20.32
C SER A 64 -30.50 11.26 18.80
N ASN A 65 -29.89 10.34 18.05
CA ASN A 65 -29.69 10.41 16.61
C ASN A 65 -30.91 9.90 15.83
N CYS A 66 -31.86 9.26 16.53
CA CYS A 66 -33.10 8.77 15.97
C CYS A 66 -34.07 9.91 15.66
N LYS A 67 -34.45 10.07 14.39
CA LYS A 67 -35.42 11.05 13.89
C LYS A 67 -36.63 10.32 13.31
N THR A 68 -37.82 10.85 13.58
CA THR A 68 -39.09 10.33 13.04
C THR A 68 -39.76 11.36 12.16
N LYS A 69 -40.17 11.00 10.94
CA LYS A 69 -40.87 11.89 10.01
C LYS A 69 -41.96 11.11 9.26
N GLY A 70 -43.21 11.48 9.49
CA GLY A 70 -44.36 10.68 9.04
C GLY A 70 -44.38 9.32 9.73
N SER A 71 -44.49 8.24 8.96
CA SER A 71 -44.41 6.85 9.43
C SER A 71 -42.98 6.30 9.52
N CYS A 72 -41.97 7.09 9.15
CA CYS A 72 -40.61 6.62 8.94
C CYS A 72 -39.69 7.00 10.11
N THR A 73 -38.84 6.06 10.56
CA THR A 73 -37.80 6.30 11.57
C THR A 73 -36.43 6.04 10.98
N TYR A 74 -35.46 6.90 11.29
CA TYR A 74 -34.08 6.76 10.84
C TYR A 74 -33.11 7.09 11.98
N GLU A 75 -31.97 6.42 12.03
CA GLU A 75 -30.79 6.88 12.75
C GLU A 75 -29.99 7.77 11.80
N CYS A 76 -29.80 9.06 12.15
CA CYS A 76 -29.00 10.01 11.37
C CYS A 76 -27.57 10.03 11.92
N LEU A 77 -26.59 9.79 11.04
CA LEU A 77 -25.16 9.82 11.33
C LEU A 77 -24.59 11.09 10.70
N SER A 78 -24.34 12.10 11.53
CA SER A 78 -24.02 13.43 11.04
C SER A 78 -22.60 13.58 10.51
N VAL A 79 -22.44 14.45 9.51
CA VAL A 79 -21.20 14.64 8.74
C VAL A 79 -20.72 16.09 8.82
N ASP A 80 -19.41 16.30 9.00
CA ASP A 80 -18.81 17.61 8.79
C ASP A 80 -18.76 17.94 7.29
N GLN A 81 -19.74 18.71 6.82
CA GLN A 81 -19.87 19.18 5.44
C GLN A 81 -18.70 20.08 4.98
N SER A 82 -17.85 20.56 5.90
CA SER A 82 -16.70 21.41 5.63
C SER A 82 -15.37 20.66 5.54
N SER A 83 -15.35 19.37 5.89
CA SER A 83 -14.16 18.52 5.79
C SER A 83 -13.82 18.18 4.33
N GLU A 84 -12.52 18.11 4.03
CA GLU A 84 -12.01 17.59 2.75
C GLU A 84 -11.99 16.05 2.70
N GLU A 85 -12.16 15.38 3.84
CA GLU A 85 -12.22 13.93 4.00
C GLU A 85 -13.54 13.49 4.65
N LEU A 86 -14.11 12.39 4.17
CA LEU A 86 -15.25 11.71 4.79
C LEU A 86 -14.96 10.21 4.87
N ALA A 87 -14.70 9.70 6.08
CA ALA A 87 -14.69 8.26 6.34
C ALA A 87 -16.05 7.78 6.90
N VAL A 88 -16.44 6.56 6.54
CA VAL A 88 -17.65 5.87 7.01
C VAL A 88 -17.23 4.54 7.63
N LEU A 89 -17.51 4.36 8.93
CA LEU A 89 -16.99 3.25 9.72
C LEU A 89 -18.04 2.15 9.91
N VAL A 90 -17.83 1.01 9.25
CA VAL A 90 -18.69 -0.16 9.32
C VAL A 90 -18.13 -1.10 10.40
N LYS A 91 -18.49 -0.86 11.66
CA LYS A 91 -17.99 -1.61 12.83
C LYS A 91 -18.28 -3.10 12.69
N PHE A 92 -17.27 -3.94 12.92
CA PHE A 92 -17.38 -5.39 12.75
C PHE A 92 -18.57 -5.98 13.51
N GLY A 93 -19.33 -6.83 12.84
CA GLY A 93 -20.50 -7.50 13.40
C GLY A 93 -20.17 -8.91 13.91
N THR A 94 -21.20 -9.76 13.97
CA THR A 94 -21.05 -11.21 14.20
C THR A 94 -20.54 -11.96 12.97
N TYR A 95 -20.43 -11.28 11.82
CA TYR A 95 -19.83 -11.81 10.60
C TYR A 95 -18.35 -12.17 10.80
N LYS A 96 -17.94 -13.27 10.17
CA LYS A 96 -16.57 -13.70 9.97
C LYS A 96 -16.42 -14.16 8.53
N SER A 97 -15.34 -13.80 7.87
CA SER A 97 -15.02 -14.29 6.53
C SER A 97 -14.50 -15.73 6.57
N ASP A 98 -14.55 -16.44 5.46
CA ASP A 98 -13.96 -17.78 5.35
C ASP A 98 -12.44 -17.73 5.63
N GLN A 99 -11.79 -16.62 5.29
CA GLN A 99 -10.37 -16.38 5.55
C GLN A 99 -10.08 -16.06 7.02
N GLU A 100 -10.93 -15.28 7.70
CA GLU A 100 -10.86 -15.12 9.17
C GLU A 100 -11.01 -16.47 9.86
N LEU A 101 -11.97 -17.29 9.43
CA LEU A 101 -12.19 -18.63 10.00
C LEU A 101 -11.01 -19.57 9.73
N ALA A 102 -10.41 -19.51 8.52
CA ALA A 102 -9.20 -20.27 8.18
C ALA A 102 -7.97 -19.83 8.98
N ALA A 103 -7.88 -18.55 9.36
CA ALA A 103 -6.85 -18.02 10.26
C ALA A 103 -7.06 -18.40 11.76
N GLY A 104 -8.13 -19.12 12.08
CA GLY A 104 -8.51 -19.49 13.46
C GLY A 104 -9.49 -18.51 14.13
N GLY A 105 -9.81 -17.40 13.46
CA GLY A 105 -10.69 -16.34 13.95
C GLY A 105 -10.00 -15.35 14.87
N TYR A 106 -10.44 -14.09 14.83
CA TYR A 106 -9.95 -13.04 15.74
C TYR A 106 -10.83 -12.93 16.99
N THR A 107 -10.17 -12.66 18.12
CA THR A 107 -10.75 -12.41 19.44
C THR A 107 -10.80 -10.91 19.77
N GLU A 108 -11.55 -10.54 20.80
CA GLU A 108 -11.55 -9.17 21.33
C GLU A 108 -10.13 -8.72 21.75
N SER A 109 -9.32 -9.63 22.31
CA SER A 109 -7.93 -9.35 22.68
C SER A 109 -6.99 -9.10 21.49
N ASP A 110 -7.27 -9.66 20.30
CA ASP A 110 -6.50 -9.38 19.09
C ASP A 110 -6.84 -8.01 18.48
N LEU A 111 -8.05 -7.51 18.77
CA LEU A 111 -8.56 -6.23 18.29
C LEU A 111 -8.39 -5.08 19.30
N ALA A 112 -8.13 -5.38 20.58
CA ALA A 112 -8.02 -4.40 21.68
C ALA A 112 -6.84 -3.40 21.56
N GLY A 113 -5.93 -3.59 20.60
CA GLY A 113 -4.85 -2.64 20.31
C GLY A 113 -5.18 -1.60 19.23
N TYR A 114 -6.32 -1.70 18.55
CA TYR A 114 -6.71 -0.79 17.47
C TYR A 114 -7.46 0.44 18.00
N PRO A 115 -7.32 1.61 17.33
CA PRO A 115 -8.02 2.82 17.73
C PRO A 115 -9.54 2.74 17.47
N ASP A 116 -10.26 3.61 18.17
CA ASP A 116 -11.68 3.87 17.95
C ASP A 116 -11.84 5.36 17.57
N GLN A 117 -12.26 5.60 16.32
CA GLN A 117 -12.54 6.91 15.72
C GLN A 117 -14.05 7.10 15.50
N THR A 118 -14.89 6.31 16.18
CA THR A 118 -16.35 6.33 15.96
C THR A 118 -17.05 7.54 16.60
N SER A 119 -16.29 8.39 17.30
CA SER A 119 -16.63 9.77 17.68
C SER A 119 -16.41 10.78 16.56
N ASP A 120 -15.47 10.49 15.65
CA ASP A 120 -14.92 11.43 14.68
C ASP A 120 -15.57 11.24 13.30
N TRP A 121 -15.98 10.00 13.01
CA TRP A 121 -16.57 9.59 11.74
C TRP A 121 -17.93 8.89 11.92
N PRO A 122 -18.90 9.10 11.00
CA PRO A 122 -20.18 8.40 11.01
C PRO A 122 -19.98 6.88 11.02
N SER A 123 -20.54 6.20 12.03
CA SER A 123 -20.30 4.77 12.24
C SER A 123 -21.58 3.97 12.48
N VAL A 124 -21.60 2.73 11.98
CA VAL A 124 -22.74 1.81 12.08
C VAL A 124 -22.25 0.39 12.39
N SER A 125 -23.03 -0.45 13.06
CA SER A 125 -22.68 -1.88 13.18
C SER A 125 -23.01 -2.63 11.91
N ASN A 126 -22.13 -3.55 11.48
CA ASN A 126 -22.42 -4.48 10.39
C ASN A 126 -23.55 -5.49 10.73
N ASN A 127 -23.99 -5.55 12.00
CA ASN A 127 -25.21 -6.25 12.40
C ASN A 127 -26.50 -5.48 12.05
N GLN A 128 -26.39 -4.18 11.75
CA GLN A 128 -27.50 -3.28 11.42
C GLN A 128 -27.46 -2.88 9.94
N ALA A 129 -26.28 -2.52 9.43
CA ALA A 129 -26.06 -2.17 8.02
C ALA A 129 -25.34 -3.30 7.28
N THR A 130 -25.98 -3.79 6.22
CA THR A 130 -25.46 -4.84 5.33
C THR A 130 -25.29 -4.36 3.88
N ALA A 131 -25.62 -3.10 3.59
CA ALA A 131 -25.37 -2.47 2.29
C ALA A 131 -25.04 -0.97 2.41
N LEU A 132 -24.36 -0.41 1.40
CA LEU A 132 -24.24 1.03 1.17
C LEU A 132 -25.06 1.44 -0.05
N GLY A 133 -25.96 2.39 0.16
CA GLY A 133 -26.75 3.07 -0.86
C GLY A 133 -25.93 4.17 -1.53
N LYS A 134 -26.63 5.08 -2.22
CA LYS A 134 -26.03 6.31 -2.72
C LYS A 134 -25.78 7.30 -1.58
N ILE A 135 -24.54 7.72 -1.45
CA ILE A 135 -24.04 8.70 -0.50
C ILE A 135 -23.75 9.98 -1.27
N SER A 136 -24.58 10.99 -1.06
CA SER A 136 -24.35 12.35 -1.51
C SER A 136 -23.32 12.98 -0.58
N VAL A 137 -22.26 13.57 -1.13
CA VAL A 137 -21.19 14.22 -0.35
C VAL A 137 -21.13 15.72 -0.66
N SER A 138 -20.65 16.51 0.31
CA SER A 138 -20.35 17.93 0.12
C SER A 138 -19.29 18.12 -0.96
N SER A 139 -19.35 19.21 -1.71
CA SER A 139 -18.33 19.55 -2.72
C SER A 139 -16.96 19.89 -2.12
N ALA A 140 -16.85 19.99 -0.79
CA ALA A 140 -15.57 20.05 -0.08
C ALA A 140 -14.84 18.69 -0.06
N VAL A 141 -15.58 17.57 -0.06
CA VAL A 141 -15.00 16.23 0.08
C VAL A 141 -14.22 15.85 -1.18
N THR A 142 -12.91 15.65 -1.00
CA THR A 142 -11.96 15.16 -2.02
C THR A 142 -11.52 13.73 -1.75
N THR A 143 -11.56 13.29 -0.49
CA THR A 143 -11.20 11.94 -0.05
C THR A 143 -12.41 11.28 0.59
N PHE A 144 -12.85 10.13 0.05
CA PHE A 144 -13.97 9.36 0.59
C PHE A 144 -13.51 7.95 0.99
N ILE A 145 -13.79 7.55 2.22
CA ILE A 145 -13.33 6.27 2.76
C ILE A 145 -14.52 5.49 3.32
N VAL A 146 -14.56 4.18 3.08
CA VAL A 146 -15.38 3.23 3.84
C VAL A 146 -14.42 2.22 4.45
N SER A 147 -14.38 2.14 5.78
CA SER A 147 -13.54 1.17 6.50
C SER A 147 -14.39 0.21 7.31
N GLY A 148 -14.09 -1.09 7.23
CA GLY A 148 -14.55 -2.07 8.20
C GLY A 148 -13.80 -1.93 9.52
N GLY A 149 -14.54 -1.88 10.63
CA GLY A 149 -13.98 -1.69 11.98
C GLY A 149 -14.36 -0.35 12.61
N SER A 150 -13.59 0.06 13.61
CA SER A 150 -13.78 1.29 14.40
C SER A 150 -12.86 2.44 13.97
N ALA A 151 -12.03 2.25 12.94
CA ALA A 151 -11.06 3.24 12.48
C ALA A 151 -10.63 3.02 11.01
N VAL A 152 -9.98 4.02 10.42
CA VAL A 152 -9.30 3.94 9.12
C VAL A 152 -7.87 3.43 9.33
N VAL A 153 -7.72 2.11 9.48
CA VAL A 153 -6.47 1.42 9.80
C VAL A 153 -6.42 0.03 9.18
N ALA A 154 -5.22 -0.53 9.03
CA ALA A 154 -5.02 -1.90 8.55
C ALA A 154 -5.32 -2.93 9.66
N TYR A 155 -6.56 -3.46 9.67
CA TYR A 155 -6.94 -4.57 10.54
C TYR A 155 -6.30 -5.90 10.08
N PRO A 156 -6.31 -6.96 10.91
CA PRO A 156 -5.67 -8.23 10.55
C PRO A 156 -6.22 -8.81 9.24
N LYS A 157 -5.33 -9.23 8.33
CA LYS A 157 -5.65 -9.75 6.98
C LYS A 157 -6.74 -10.83 7.05
N GLY A 158 -7.90 -10.53 6.46
CA GLY A 158 -9.11 -11.37 6.48
C GLY A 158 -10.21 -10.86 7.41
N LYS A 159 -9.91 -10.01 8.41
CA LYS A 159 -10.93 -9.40 9.27
C LYS A 159 -11.61 -8.26 8.54
N VAL A 160 -12.87 -8.47 8.16
CA VAL A 160 -13.65 -7.51 7.37
C VAL A 160 -15.09 -7.36 7.86
N SER A 161 -15.73 -6.26 7.46
CA SER A 161 -17.19 -6.11 7.52
C SER A 161 -17.83 -6.51 6.18
N ASN A 162 -18.92 -7.28 6.23
CA ASN A 162 -19.62 -7.75 5.05
C ASN A 162 -20.71 -6.75 4.64
N ILE A 163 -20.41 -5.86 3.69
CA ILE A 163 -21.32 -4.82 3.23
C ILE A 163 -21.41 -4.80 1.71
N ILE A 164 -22.65 -4.81 1.19
CA ILE A 164 -22.92 -4.81 -0.25
C ILE A 164 -22.94 -3.36 -0.75
N LEU A 165 -22.01 -3.00 -1.63
CA LEU A 165 -21.99 -1.71 -2.30
C LEU A 165 -23.05 -1.71 -3.42
N SER A 166 -24.00 -0.76 -3.37
CA SER A 166 -24.98 -0.57 -4.44
C SER A 166 -24.36 0.16 -5.65
N SER A 167 -24.95 0.02 -6.84
CA SER A 167 -24.48 0.81 -7.98
C SER A 167 -24.71 2.30 -7.73
N ASN A 168 -23.67 3.11 -7.96
CA ASN A 168 -23.63 4.55 -7.69
C ASN A 168 -23.53 4.96 -6.21
N VAL A 169 -22.71 4.30 -5.38
CA VAL A 169 -22.41 4.76 -4.00
C VAL A 169 -21.98 6.23 -3.98
N ILE A 170 -20.94 6.62 -4.74
CA ILE A 170 -20.47 8.02 -4.89
C ILE A 170 -20.14 8.36 -6.36
N SER A 171 -20.66 7.62 -7.34
CA SER A 171 -20.27 7.76 -8.76
C SER A 171 -20.53 9.14 -9.39
N THR A 172 -21.39 9.94 -8.78
CA THR A 172 -21.68 11.34 -9.19
C THR A 172 -20.86 12.39 -8.44
N ALA A 173 -20.02 12.01 -7.47
CA ALA A 173 -19.28 12.92 -6.60
C ALA A 173 -17.97 13.41 -7.24
N THR A 174 -18.06 14.25 -8.27
CA THR A 174 -16.90 14.66 -9.08
C THR A 174 -15.83 15.50 -8.36
N SER A 175 -16.03 15.88 -7.10
CA SER A 175 -14.99 16.45 -6.23
C SER A 175 -14.04 15.40 -5.66
N VAL A 176 -14.50 14.15 -5.54
CA VAL A 176 -13.73 13.04 -4.97
C VAL A 176 -12.66 12.59 -5.97
N THR A 177 -11.41 12.61 -5.50
CA THR A 177 -10.21 12.19 -6.23
C THR A 177 -9.51 11.00 -5.58
N LYS A 178 -9.77 10.72 -4.30
CA LYS A 178 -9.26 9.55 -3.57
C LYS A 178 -10.41 8.73 -2.99
N VAL A 179 -10.37 7.41 -3.17
CA VAL A 179 -11.34 6.50 -2.57
C VAL A 179 -10.66 5.35 -1.84
N GLY A 180 -10.97 5.18 -0.55
CA GLY A 180 -10.63 3.99 0.23
C GLY A 180 -11.85 3.11 0.46
N LEU A 181 -11.74 1.82 0.21
CA LEU A 181 -12.72 0.79 0.53
C LEU A 181 -11.97 -0.33 1.28
N GLN A 182 -11.66 -0.10 2.55
CA GLN A 182 -10.71 -0.89 3.33
C GLN A 182 -11.42 -1.87 4.28
N ASN A 183 -10.87 -3.05 4.50
CA ASN A 183 -11.40 -4.01 5.49
C ASN A 183 -12.87 -4.43 5.21
N LEU A 184 -13.28 -4.53 3.93
CA LEU A 184 -14.65 -4.84 3.49
C LEU A 184 -14.74 -6.13 2.67
N GLY A 185 -15.77 -6.95 2.84
CA GLY A 185 -15.94 -8.22 2.11
C GLY A 185 -16.35 -8.07 0.63
N LEU A 186 -15.50 -7.51 -0.22
CA LEU A 186 -15.83 -7.11 -1.61
C LEU A 186 -15.53 -8.16 -2.69
N VAL A 187 -15.10 -9.37 -2.32
CA VAL A 187 -14.73 -10.46 -3.25
C VAL A 187 -15.76 -10.74 -4.37
N ASN A 188 -17.06 -10.55 -4.10
CA ASN A 188 -18.15 -10.76 -5.07
C ASN A 188 -18.56 -9.50 -5.86
N GLN A 189 -17.84 -8.38 -5.71
CA GLN A 189 -18.19 -7.08 -6.30
C GLN A 189 -17.06 -6.43 -7.10
N ILE A 190 -15.90 -7.09 -7.20
CA ILE A 190 -14.69 -6.50 -7.78
C ILE A 190 -14.86 -6.08 -9.25
N ASP A 191 -15.60 -6.87 -10.04
CA ASP A 191 -15.93 -6.56 -11.45
C ASP A 191 -16.89 -5.36 -11.62
N THR A 192 -17.45 -4.85 -10.52
CA THR A 192 -18.42 -3.75 -10.51
C THR A 192 -17.92 -2.50 -9.76
N ILE A 193 -16.71 -2.53 -9.21
CA ILE A 193 -16.22 -1.48 -8.29
C ILE A 193 -16.12 -0.09 -8.96
N SER A 194 -15.83 -0.08 -10.25
CA SER A 194 -15.79 1.10 -11.11
C SER A 194 -17.17 1.72 -11.41
N ALA A 195 -18.27 1.11 -10.98
CA ALA A 195 -19.63 1.66 -11.00
C ALA A 195 -20.08 2.22 -9.63
N PHE A 196 -19.25 2.11 -8.58
CA PHE A 196 -19.51 2.70 -7.26
C PHE A 196 -18.84 4.07 -7.11
N VAL A 197 -17.68 4.25 -7.74
CA VAL A 197 -16.80 5.43 -7.64
C VAL A 197 -16.93 6.35 -8.86
N PRO A 198 -16.60 7.65 -8.76
CA PRO A 198 -16.59 8.54 -9.92
C PRO A 198 -15.37 8.26 -10.80
N SER A 199 -15.50 8.42 -12.12
CA SER A 199 -14.40 8.15 -13.07
C SER A 199 -13.26 9.18 -13.04
N SER A 200 -13.32 10.14 -12.11
CA SER A 200 -12.32 11.18 -11.85
C SER A 200 -11.28 10.81 -10.79
N ILE A 201 -11.37 9.63 -10.17
CA ILE A 201 -10.45 9.28 -9.07
C ILE A 201 -9.03 9.00 -9.56
N GLU A 202 -8.06 9.57 -8.85
CA GLU A 202 -6.63 9.41 -9.07
C GLU A 202 -6.01 8.36 -8.15
N SER A 203 -6.67 8.04 -7.03
CA SER A 203 -6.23 7.02 -6.07
C SER A 203 -7.39 6.11 -5.64
N LEU A 204 -7.16 4.80 -5.65
CA LEU A 204 -8.10 3.77 -5.20
C LEU A 204 -7.38 2.77 -4.28
N ASP A 205 -7.87 2.62 -3.06
CA ASP A 205 -7.38 1.65 -2.09
C ASP A 205 -8.46 0.62 -1.75
N LEU A 206 -8.15 -0.66 -1.98
CA LEU A 206 -8.99 -1.83 -1.69
C LEU A 206 -8.30 -2.77 -0.68
N SER A 207 -7.50 -2.22 0.25
CA SER A 207 -6.72 -3.00 1.22
C SER A 207 -7.61 -3.90 2.09
N ASN A 208 -7.20 -5.15 2.29
CA ASN A 208 -7.91 -6.15 3.09
C ASN A 208 -9.38 -6.31 2.66
N THR A 209 -9.66 -6.55 1.37
CA THR A 209 -11.03 -6.71 0.85
C THR A 209 -11.41 -8.12 0.38
N LEU A 210 -10.64 -9.13 0.81
CA LEU A 210 -10.78 -10.55 0.48
C LEU A 210 -10.60 -10.88 -1.02
N LEU A 211 -9.99 -10.01 -1.83
CA LEU A 211 -9.84 -10.23 -3.26
C LEU A 211 -8.93 -11.43 -3.54
N THR A 212 -9.42 -12.38 -4.35
CA THR A 212 -8.64 -13.53 -4.84
C THR A 212 -8.15 -13.36 -6.28
N THR A 213 -8.71 -12.36 -6.99
CA THR A 213 -8.41 -11.99 -8.37
C THR A 213 -8.04 -10.49 -8.45
N PHE A 214 -7.23 -10.14 -9.44
CA PHE A 214 -6.86 -8.75 -9.69
C PHE A 214 -8.00 -7.98 -10.40
N PRO A 215 -8.32 -6.72 -10.00
CA PRO A 215 -9.38 -5.92 -10.62
C PRO A 215 -9.05 -5.45 -12.05
N THR A 216 -9.41 -6.24 -13.05
CA THR A 216 -9.29 -5.85 -14.47
C THR A 216 -10.44 -4.93 -14.94
N ALA A 217 -11.56 -4.86 -14.20
CA ALA A 217 -12.74 -4.07 -14.53
C ALA A 217 -12.63 -2.55 -14.25
N LEU A 218 -11.41 -2.01 -14.16
CA LEU A 218 -11.16 -0.59 -13.85
C LEU A 218 -11.02 0.31 -15.09
N ALA A 219 -11.32 -0.19 -16.29
CA ALA A 219 -11.12 0.50 -17.59
C ALA A 219 -11.80 1.88 -17.75
N THR A 220 -12.77 2.23 -16.90
CA THR A 220 -13.40 3.57 -16.86
C THR A 220 -12.60 4.58 -16.05
N LEU A 221 -11.70 4.14 -15.18
CA LEU A 221 -10.90 4.98 -14.25
C LEU A 221 -9.62 5.48 -14.94
N GLN A 222 -9.78 6.12 -16.09
CA GLN A 222 -8.67 6.45 -17.00
C GLN A 222 -7.63 7.45 -16.43
N VAL A 223 -7.92 8.08 -15.28
CA VAL A 223 -7.01 8.99 -14.57
C VAL A 223 -6.42 8.39 -13.28
N LEU A 224 -6.65 7.10 -13.00
CA LEU A 224 -6.15 6.40 -11.82
C LEU A 224 -4.61 6.29 -11.86
N LYS A 225 -3.94 6.91 -10.88
CA LYS A 225 -2.47 6.93 -10.73
C LYS A 225 -1.99 5.95 -9.67
N GLU A 226 -2.79 5.78 -8.61
CA GLU A 226 -2.46 4.98 -7.44
C GLU A 226 -3.51 3.89 -7.22
N LEU A 227 -3.05 2.64 -7.14
CA LEU A 227 -3.88 1.48 -6.85
C LEU A 227 -3.23 0.66 -5.71
N VAL A 228 -3.93 0.55 -4.59
CA VAL A 228 -3.50 -0.21 -3.41
C VAL A 228 -4.42 -1.40 -3.22
N LEU A 229 -3.85 -2.61 -3.18
CA LEU A 229 -4.54 -3.89 -3.04
C LEU A 229 -3.91 -4.73 -1.92
N ASP A 230 -3.28 -4.09 -0.93
CA ASP A 230 -2.52 -4.75 0.11
C ASP A 230 -3.40 -5.65 0.99
N ASN A 231 -2.80 -6.67 1.61
CA ASN A 231 -3.47 -7.62 2.51
C ASN A 231 -4.66 -8.39 1.87
N ASN A 232 -4.63 -8.60 0.56
CA ASN A 232 -5.59 -9.45 -0.17
C ASN A 232 -5.00 -10.84 -0.45
N TYR A 233 -5.67 -11.66 -1.26
CA TYR A 233 -5.32 -13.05 -1.57
C TYR A 233 -5.11 -13.24 -3.08
N VAL A 234 -4.66 -12.20 -3.78
CA VAL A 234 -4.49 -12.21 -5.23
C VAL A 234 -3.27 -13.04 -5.59
N THR A 235 -3.42 -13.96 -6.55
CA THR A 235 -2.37 -14.91 -6.96
C THR A 235 -1.68 -14.58 -8.28
N THR A 236 -2.36 -13.83 -9.15
CA THR A 236 -1.86 -13.40 -10.47
C THR A 236 -2.21 -11.94 -10.73
N VAL A 237 -1.30 -11.21 -11.39
CA VAL A 237 -1.48 -9.78 -11.71
C VAL A 237 -1.39 -9.56 -13.21
N ASP A 238 -2.47 -9.06 -13.80
CA ASP A 238 -2.63 -8.86 -15.25
C ASP A 238 -2.86 -7.37 -15.59
N SER A 239 -2.68 -6.99 -16.85
CA SER A 239 -2.89 -5.62 -17.31
C SER A 239 -4.36 -5.21 -17.28
N ILE A 240 -4.63 -3.92 -17.02
CA ILE A 240 -5.95 -3.32 -17.14
C ILE A 240 -6.07 -2.66 -18.51
N GLU A 241 -7.04 -3.08 -19.34
CA GLU A 241 -7.23 -2.50 -20.66
C GLU A 241 -7.61 -1.01 -20.57
N GLY A 242 -6.83 -0.14 -21.21
CA GLY A 242 -7.08 1.31 -21.27
C GLY A 242 -6.62 2.14 -20.07
N VAL A 243 -5.98 1.54 -19.04
CA VAL A 243 -5.49 2.26 -17.84
C VAL A 243 -3.97 2.34 -17.83
N ASP A 244 -3.42 3.12 -18.76
CA ASP A 244 -1.99 3.47 -18.83
C ASP A 244 -1.56 4.54 -17.80
N SER A 245 -2.45 4.92 -16.87
CA SER A 245 -2.27 6.07 -15.95
C SER A 245 -1.59 5.73 -14.63
N ILE A 246 -1.54 4.45 -14.24
CA ILE A 246 -0.99 4.00 -12.96
C ILE A 246 0.52 4.27 -12.88
N THR A 247 0.91 5.07 -11.88
CA THR A 247 2.30 5.35 -11.47
C THR A 247 2.69 4.61 -10.19
N THR A 248 1.72 4.25 -9.35
CA THR A 248 1.94 3.53 -8.08
C THR A 248 1.02 2.32 -7.99
N LEU A 249 1.58 1.12 -7.85
CA LEU A 249 0.86 -0.12 -7.57
C LEU A 249 1.41 -0.75 -6.29
N SER A 250 0.55 -0.93 -5.29
CA SER A 250 0.85 -1.70 -4.09
C SER A 250 0.00 -2.95 -4.02
N MET A 251 0.63 -4.10 -3.82
CA MET A 251 -0.01 -5.40 -3.62
C MET A 251 0.72 -6.23 -2.56
N GLN A 252 1.09 -5.59 -1.45
CA GLN A 252 1.86 -6.24 -0.39
C GLN A 252 0.99 -7.22 0.40
N ASN A 253 1.61 -8.23 1.03
CA ASN A 253 0.91 -9.27 1.79
C ASN A 253 -0.23 -9.92 0.98
N ASN A 254 0.08 -10.32 -0.25
CA ASN A 254 -0.80 -11.07 -1.16
C ASN A 254 -0.23 -12.48 -1.39
N ASP A 255 -0.83 -13.24 -2.30
CA ASP A 255 -0.43 -14.61 -2.61
C ASP A 255 0.21 -14.73 -4.02
N ILE A 256 0.73 -13.61 -4.55
CA ILE A 256 1.18 -13.48 -5.93
C ILE A 256 2.36 -14.40 -6.21
N ASN A 257 2.18 -15.30 -7.18
CA ASN A 257 3.23 -16.17 -7.71
C ASN A 257 3.57 -15.87 -9.18
N ASN A 258 2.74 -15.08 -9.87
CA ASN A 258 2.99 -14.61 -11.22
C ASN A 258 2.53 -13.15 -11.40
N PHE A 259 3.39 -12.31 -11.98
CA PHE A 259 3.12 -10.91 -12.30
C PHE A 259 3.43 -10.68 -13.78
N THR A 260 2.37 -10.51 -14.58
CA THR A 260 2.41 -10.41 -16.04
C THR A 260 1.90 -9.07 -16.58
N ALA A 261 1.36 -8.23 -15.71
CA ALA A 261 0.86 -6.90 -16.03
C ALA A 261 1.94 -5.97 -16.61
N VAL A 262 1.51 -5.04 -17.47
CA VAL A 262 2.33 -3.99 -18.10
C VAL A 262 1.67 -2.64 -17.86
N PHE A 263 2.17 -1.89 -16.88
CA PHE A 263 1.77 -0.50 -16.60
C PHE A 263 2.83 0.47 -17.14
N SER A 264 2.56 1.13 -18.27
CA SER A 264 3.56 1.89 -19.05
C SER A 264 4.18 3.10 -18.33
N LYS A 265 3.50 3.63 -17.30
CA LYS A 265 3.94 4.78 -16.49
C LYS A 265 4.34 4.43 -15.06
N LEU A 266 4.52 3.14 -14.74
CA LEU A 266 4.78 2.70 -13.37
C LEU A 266 6.11 3.25 -12.85
N GLU A 267 6.04 3.98 -11.74
CA GLU A 267 7.19 4.53 -11.00
C GLU A 267 7.44 3.75 -9.70
N ASN A 268 6.39 3.27 -9.03
CA ASN A 268 6.47 2.59 -7.74
C ASN A 268 5.70 1.26 -7.78
N LEU A 269 6.37 0.16 -7.40
CA LEU A 269 5.82 -1.19 -7.38
C LEU A 269 6.14 -1.91 -6.07
N TYR A 270 5.13 -2.18 -5.25
CA TYR A 270 5.31 -2.86 -3.96
C TYR A 270 4.69 -4.26 -3.99
N LEU A 271 5.55 -5.29 -4.02
CA LEU A 271 5.20 -6.72 -4.08
C LEU A 271 5.75 -7.49 -2.87
N GLY A 272 6.04 -6.81 -1.75
CA GLY A 272 6.54 -7.45 -0.54
C GLY A 272 5.53 -8.43 0.09
N ALA A 273 6.03 -9.44 0.81
CA ALA A 273 5.27 -10.55 1.39
C ALA A 273 4.31 -11.20 0.37
N ASN A 274 4.89 -11.87 -0.62
CA ASN A 274 4.19 -12.59 -1.68
C ASN A 274 4.89 -13.94 -1.96
N ASN A 275 4.39 -14.71 -2.93
CA ASN A 275 4.87 -16.05 -3.28
C ASN A 275 5.72 -16.06 -4.58
N LEU A 276 6.40 -14.95 -4.91
CA LEU A 276 7.25 -14.87 -6.12
C LEU A 276 8.49 -15.75 -5.96
N THR A 277 8.70 -16.67 -6.91
CA THR A 277 9.88 -17.56 -6.94
C THR A 277 11.02 -17.02 -7.81
N SER A 278 10.81 -15.89 -8.48
CA SER A 278 11.84 -15.15 -9.22
C SER A 278 11.39 -13.70 -9.40
N VAL A 279 12.32 -12.80 -9.77
CA VAL A 279 11.96 -11.42 -10.14
C VAL A 279 11.24 -11.45 -11.50
N PRO A 280 9.96 -11.03 -11.60
CA PRO A 280 9.20 -11.13 -12.84
C PRO A 280 9.87 -10.35 -13.98
N SER A 281 10.07 -11.00 -15.13
CA SER A 281 10.86 -10.46 -16.24
C SER A 281 10.29 -9.17 -16.85
N VAL A 282 9.00 -8.91 -16.67
CA VAL A 282 8.34 -7.68 -17.10
C VAL A 282 8.82 -6.44 -16.34
N ILE A 283 9.32 -6.58 -15.10
CA ILE A 283 9.78 -5.46 -14.26
C ILE A 283 10.95 -4.73 -14.93
N TYR A 284 11.87 -5.46 -15.57
CA TYR A 284 13.02 -4.89 -16.28
C TYR A 284 12.64 -4.04 -17.50
N ASN A 285 11.39 -4.10 -17.97
CA ASN A 285 10.87 -3.26 -19.05
C ASN A 285 10.29 -1.91 -18.56
N TYR A 286 10.13 -1.71 -17.24
CA TYR A 286 9.57 -0.48 -16.68
C TYR A 286 10.60 0.65 -16.64
N SER A 287 10.77 1.35 -17.77
CA SER A 287 11.73 2.45 -17.94
C SER A 287 11.49 3.69 -17.06
N ASN A 288 10.37 3.74 -16.32
CA ASN A 288 10.03 4.83 -15.39
C ASN A 288 10.14 4.40 -13.92
N LEU A 289 10.49 3.13 -13.63
CA LEU A 289 10.48 2.58 -12.28
C LEU A 289 11.59 3.20 -11.42
N LYS A 290 11.22 3.60 -10.20
CA LYS A 290 12.07 4.24 -9.19
C LYS A 290 12.06 3.44 -7.88
N ALA A 291 10.89 2.97 -7.46
CA ALA A 291 10.74 2.17 -6.25
C ALA A 291 10.23 0.76 -6.57
N LEU A 292 10.92 -0.25 -6.02
CA LEU A 292 10.51 -1.65 -6.07
C LEU A 292 10.66 -2.28 -4.68
N ASN A 293 9.61 -2.92 -4.15
CA ASN A 293 9.76 -3.83 -3.01
C ASN A 293 9.47 -5.28 -3.40
N LEU A 294 10.37 -6.17 -3.04
CA LEU A 294 10.29 -7.63 -3.18
C LEU A 294 10.53 -8.36 -1.85
N SER A 295 10.70 -7.65 -0.73
CA SER A 295 11.02 -8.25 0.57
C SER A 295 9.98 -9.27 1.04
N GLY A 296 10.40 -10.36 1.68
CA GLY A 296 9.51 -11.43 2.13
C GLY A 296 8.94 -12.31 1.01
N ASN A 297 9.57 -12.36 -0.18
CA ASN A 297 9.26 -13.34 -1.22
C ASN A 297 10.21 -14.56 -1.15
N PRO A 298 9.80 -15.76 -1.58
CA PRO A 298 10.63 -16.97 -1.61
C PRO A 298 11.40 -17.13 -2.94
N LEU A 299 12.31 -16.20 -3.28
CA LEU A 299 13.04 -16.24 -4.56
C LEU A 299 13.92 -17.49 -4.64
N ALA A 300 13.88 -18.20 -5.77
CA ALA A 300 14.47 -19.53 -5.95
C ALA A 300 15.93 -19.52 -6.42
N SER A 301 16.43 -18.39 -6.94
CA SER A 301 17.82 -18.24 -7.37
C SER A 301 18.32 -16.81 -7.17
N ARG A 302 19.64 -16.68 -6.94
CA ARG A 302 20.42 -15.43 -6.91
C ARG A 302 21.11 -15.15 -8.26
N ASP A 303 20.68 -15.79 -9.34
CA ASP A 303 21.21 -15.62 -10.70
C ASP A 303 20.55 -14.45 -11.45
N PHE A 304 21.38 -13.53 -11.96
CA PHE A 304 20.95 -12.38 -12.76
C PHE A 304 21.86 -12.21 -14.00
N THR A 305 21.45 -11.37 -14.94
CA THR A 305 22.36 -10.80 -15.96
C THR A 305 22.96 -9.48 -15.48
N ASN A 306 24.02 -9.01 -16.14
CA ASN A 306 24.60 -7.68 -15.88
C ASN A 306 23.55 -6.57 -16.03
N ASP A 307 22.72 -6.62 -17.07
CA ASP A 307 21.66 -5.63 -17.31
C ASP A 307 20.58 -5.65 -16.22
N GLN A 308 20.19 -6.84 -15.72
CA GLN A 308 19.23 -6.97 -14.63
C GLN A 308 19.78 -6.44 -13.30
N ALA A 309 21.03 -6.78 -12.97
CA ALA A 309 21.69 -6.26 -11.78
C ALA A 309 21.93 -4.74 -11.86
N HIS A 310 22.24 -4.22 -13.05
CA HIS A 310 22.36 -2.79 -13.30
C HIS A 310 21.01 -2.07 -13.20
N PHE A 311 19.93 -2.63 -13.74
CA PHE A 311 18.57 -2.09 -13.58
C PHE A 311 18.20 -1.96 -12.09
N LEU A 312 18.35 -3.05 -11.33
CA LEU A 312 17.96 -3.10 -9.91
C LEU A 312 18.81 -2.16 -9.03
N ASN A 313 20.10 -1.97 -9.35
CA ASN A 313 20.97 -1.02 -8.64
C ASN A 313 20.73 0.46 -8.98
N ASN A 314 20.00 0.79 -10.06
CA ASN A 314 19.70 2.17 -10.46
C ASN A 314 18.34 2.68 -9.93
N LEU A 315 17.57 1.84 -9.23
CA LEU A 315 16.34 2.23 -8.58
C LEU A 315 16.61 3.22 -7.43
N GLU A 316 15.76 4.23 -7.28
CA GLU A 316 15.80 5.19 -6.16
C GLU A 316 15.50 4.48 -4.81
N THR A 317 14.76 3.37 -4.83
CA THR A 317 14.50 2.52 -3.66
C THR A 317 14.32 1.06 -4.09
N LEU A 318 15.09 0.16 -3.50
CA LEU A 318 14.96 -1.30 -3.67
C LEU A 318 14.84 -1.99 -2.31
N GLY A 319 13.67 -2.58 -2.05
CA GLY A 319 13.48 -3.51 -0.94
C GLY A 319 13.82 -4.94 -1.39
N LEU A 320 15.04 -5.37 -1.08
CA LEU A 320 15.55 -6.72 -1.34
C LEU A 320 16.65 -7.07 -0.31
N SER A 321 16.63 -8.28 0.21
CA SER A 321 17.49 -8.77 1.28
C SER A 321 17.98 -10.20 1.02
N GLU A 322 19.01 -10.65 1.75
CA GLU A 322 19.51 -12.03 1.60
C GLU A 322 18.49 -13.07 2.07
N THR A 323 17.59 -12.70 2.98
CA THR A 323 16.50 -13.56 3.49
C THR A 323 15.35 -13.78 2.50
N ASP A 324 15.32 -13.03 1.39
CA ASP A 324 14.33 -13.21 0.32
C ASP A 324 14.74 -14.29 -0.69
N PHE A 325 15.89 -14.94 -0.48
CA PHE A 325 16.39 -16.02 -1.33
C PHE A 325 16.40 -17.34 -0.56
N THR A 326 15.80 -18.35 -1.18
CA THR A 326 15.73 -19.74 -0.66
C THR A 326 16.98 -20.57 -0.97
N ALA A 327 17.90 -20.02 -1.79
CA ALA A 327 19.17 -20.62 -2.17
C ALA A 327 20.34 -19.68 -1.86
N ASP A 328 21.44 -20.26 -1.36
CA ASP A 328 22.72 -19.57 -1.17
C ASP A 328 23.37 -19.17 -2.51
N VAL A 329 24.45 -18.38 -2.45
CA VAL A 329 25.25 -18.00 -3.63
C VAL A 329 25.92 -19.25 -4.23
N GLY A 330 25.52 -19.62 -5.45
CA GLY A 330 25.95 -20.86 -6.11
C GLY A 330 27.17 -20.75 -7.03
N CYS A 331 27.73 -19.56 -7.22
CA CYS A 331 28.81 -19.26 -8.17
C CYS A 331 30.14 -18.91 -7.47
N GLU A 332 31.25 -19.12 -8.18
CA GLU A 332 32.59 -18.69 -7.74
C GLU A 332 32.65 -17.16 -7.54
N ASP A 333 33.48 -16.71 -6.60
CA ASP A 333 33.63 -15.30 -6.23
C ASP A 333 33.92 -14.35 -7.41
N THR A 334 34.49 -14.85 -8.50
CA THR A 334 34.77 -14.07 -9.73
C THR A 334 33.54 -13.75 -10.58
N TYR A 335 32.41 -14.40 -10.31
CA TYR A 335 31.09 -14.15 -10.91
C TYR A 335 30.10 -13.48 -9.94
N GLN A 336 30.52 -13.20 -8.71
CA GLN A 336 29.69 -12.55 -7.70
C GLN A 336 29.71 -11.02 -7.87
N THR A 337 28.55 -10.38 -7.68
CA THR A 337 28.42 -8.93 -7.54
C THR A 337 27.41 -8.60 -6.44
N LYS A 338 27.06 -7.32 -6.26
CA LYS A 338 25.99 -6.88 -5.37
C LYS A 338 24.80 -6.26 -6.12
N ILE A 339 23.60 -6.55 -5.64
CA ILE A 339 22.39 -5.77 -5.89
C ILE A 339 21.98 -5.14 -4.56
N ALA A 340 22.01 -3.81 -4.46
CA ALA A 340 22.06 -3.09 -3.19
C ALA A 340 23.14 -3.68 -2.27
N ASP A 341 22.76 -4.31 -1.15
CA ASP A 341 23.68 -5.01 -0.26
C ASP A 341 23.69 -6.55 -0.39
N VAL A 342 22.83 -7.12 -1.23
CA VAL A 342 22.70 -8.56 -1.44
C VAL A 342 23.74 -9.06 -2.46
N THR A 343 24.54 -10.06 -2.09
CA THR A 343 25.46 -10.73 -3.03
C THR A 343 24.66 -11.56 -4.04
N VAL A 344 25.01 -11.52 -5.33
CA VAL A 344 24.30 -12.25 -6.40
C VAL A 344 25.27 -12.78 -7.46
N CYS A 345 24.83 -13.77 -8.24
CA CYS A 345 25.58 -14.40 -9.32
C CYS A 345 25.26 -13.77 -10.68
N ILE A 346 26.29 -13.49 -11.48
CA ILE A 346 26.17 -12.96 -12.84
C ILE A 346 26.38 -14.07 -13.87
N THR A 347 25.36 -14.30 -14.69
CA THR A 347 25.25 -15.45 -15.61
C THR A 347 25.75 -15.20 -17.03
N ASP A 348 25.81 -13.94 -17.46
CA ASP A 348 26.25 -13.50 -18.79
C ASP A 348 27.66 -12.85 -18.79
N GLY A 349 28.31 -12.82 -17.63
CA GLY A 349 29.61 -12.19 -17.41
C GLY A 349 30.83 -13.07 -17.74
N VAL A 350 31.95 -12.40 -17.97
CA VAL A 350 33.30 -12.99 -17.93
C VAL A 350 33.88 -12.74 -16.52
N PRO A 351 34.63 -13.69 -15.92
CA PRO A 351 35.24 -13.51 -14.59
C PRO A 351 35.89 -12.15 -14.36
N ALA A 352 35.55 -11.52 -13.23
CA ALA A 352 35.95 -10.17 -12.88
C ALA A 352 37.47 -9.93 -12.79
N ASP A 353 38.28 -11.00 -12.74
CA ASP A 353 39.75 -10.95 -12.67
C ASP A 353 40.43 -11.56 -13.92
N THR A 354 40.03 -11.11 -15.11
CA THR A 354 40.71 -11.43 -16.38
C THR A 354 41.61 -10.29 -16.88
N THR A 355 42.46 -9.74 -16.00
CA THR A 355 43.36 -8.61 -16.32
C THR A 355 44.87 -8.83 -16.12
N SER A 356 45.44 -9.99 -16.48
CA SER A 356 46.81 -10.07 -17.06
C SER A 356 47.28 -11.47 -17.53
N ALA A 357 48.03 -11.47 -18.65
CA ALA A 357 48.97 -12.52 -19.12
C ALA A 357 48.44 -13.95 -19.36
N THR A 358 48.73 -14.63 -20.47
CA THR A 358 50.11 -14.94 -20.89
C THR A 358 50.23 -15.28 -22.40
N THR A 359 51.27 -14.69 -23.02
CA THR A 359 51.91 -14.87 -24.34
C THR A 359 51.52 -15.95 -25.37
N SER A 360 51.62 -15.52 -26.64
CA SER A 360 52.24 -16.20 -27.82
C SER A 360 51.44 -17.15 -28.71
N GLY A 361 51.22 -16.70 -29.96
CA GLY A 361 50.88 -17.52 -31.13
C GLY A 361 51.19 -16.79 -32.44
N THR A 362 52.28 -17.14 -33.11
CA THR A 362 52.76 -16.48 -34.35
C THR A 362 52.30 -17.18 -35.63
N THR A 363 51.96 -16.43 -36.70
CA THR A 363 52.67 -16.43 -38.03
C THR A 363 51.95 -15.62 -39.12
N ASN A 364 52.73 -14.83 -39.90
CA ASN A 364 52.55 -14.43 -41.32
C ASN A 364 51.27 -13.62 -41.75
N ALA A 365 51.17 -12.92 -42.89
CA ALA A 365 52.04 -12.15 -43.82
C ALA A 365 51.11 -11.58 -44.97
N SER A 366 51.38 -10.58 -45.83
CA SER A 366 52.47 -9.61 -46.07
C SER A 366 51.97 -8.40 -46.93
N GLY A 367 52.75 -7.31 -47.07
CA GLY A 367 52.51 -6.15 -47.96
C GLY A 367 52.78 -4.81 -47.25
N SER A 368 53.64 -3.89 -47.73
CA SER A 368 53.64 -3.10 -49.00
C SER A 368 52.52 -2.02 -48.98
N ASP A 369 52.78 -0.72 -49.12
CA ASP A 369 54.04 0.00 -49.43
C ASP A 369 54.01 1.48 -48.98
N GLY A 370 55.14 2.20 -49.11
CA GLY A 370 55.12 3.67 -49.25
C GLY A 370 55.80 4.55 -48.18
N SER A 371 56.69 5.42 -48.70
CA SER A 371 57.29 6.69 -48.20
C SER A 371 56.56 7.49 -47.10
N GLU A 372 57.18 8.40 -46.33
CA GLU A 372 58.43 9.16 -46.61
C GLU A 372 59.19 9.66 -45.35
N THR A 373 60.43 10.14 -45.52
CA THR A 373 61.32 10.67 -44.45
C THR A 373 60.88 12.07 -43.93
N LYS A 374 61.27 12.55 -42.72
CA LYS A 374 62.57 13.28 -42.52
C LYS A 374 62.81 13.86 -41.09
N THR A 375 63.88 13.39 -40.43
CA THR A 375 64.78 14.02 -39.41
C THR A 375 64.26 14.81 -38.17
N THR A 376 64.65 14.33 -36.97
CA THR A 376 65.23 15.04 -35.78
C THR A 376 64.84 16.51 -35.47
N SER A 377 64.55 16.89 -34.21
CA SER A 377 65.48 16.78 -33.07
C SER A 377 64.85 17.10 -31.69
N THR A 378 65.56 16.74 -30.62
CA THR A 378 65.32 17.07 -29.19
C THR A 378 66.53 17.85 -28.62
N PRO A 379 66.51 18.38 -27.37
CA PRO A 379 65.41 18.86 -26.52
C PRO A 379 65.68 20.25 -25.88
N SER A 380 64.67 20.89 -25.26
CA SER A 380 64.90 21.83 -24.14
C SER A 380 63.68 22.05 -23.23
N SER A 381 63.99 22.26 -21.94
CA SER A 381 63.14 22.66 -20.80
C SER A 381 62.21 23.87 -21.06
N SER A 382 61.09 24.07 -20.35
CA SER A 382 61.11 24.37 -18.90
C SER A 382 59.74 24.48 -18.17
N SER A 383 59.83 24.39 -16.82
CA SER A 383 58.99 25.00 -15.77
C SER A 383 57.46 24.76 -15.72
N SER A 384 57.04 23.94 -14.75
CA SER A 384 55.68 23.91 -14.19
C SER A 384 55.45 25.03 -13.16
N THR A 385 54.26 25.67 -13.11
CA THR A 385 53.62 26.20 -11.86
C THR A 385 52.15 26.66 -12.04
N SER A 386 51.29 25.90 -12.75
CA SER A 386 49.86 26.28 -12.92
C SER A 386 48.82 25.17 -12.66
N LEU A 387 49.22 23.90 -12.70
CA LEU A 387 48.26 22.77 -12.79
C LEU A 387 47.84 22.17 -11.43
N ILE A 388 48.55 22.49 -10.33
CA ILE A 388 48.34 21.84 -9.02
C ILE A 388 47.11 22.42 -8.29
N VAL A 389 46.89 23.73 -8.36
CA VAL A 389 45.78 24.41 -7.65
C VAL A 389 44.41 23.95 -8.16
N GLY A 390 44.25 23.79 -9.48
CA GLY A 390 43.00 23.36 -10.09
C GLY A 390 42.57 21.94 -9.66
N ILE A 391 43.53 21.02 -9.54
CA ILE A 391 43.27 19.64 -9.11
C ILE A 391 42.83 19.60 -7.65
N ILE A 392 43.48 20.36 -6.76
CA ILE A 392 43.13 20.43 -5.34
C ILE A 392 41.70 20.99 -5.16
N CYS A 393 41.34 22.07 -5.86
CA CYS A 393 39.98 22.60 -5.82
C CYS A 393 38.94 21.61 -6.38
N GLY A 394 39.25 20.91 -7.48
CA GLY A 394 38.35 19.89 -8.05
C GLY A 394 38.08 18.74 -7.08
N VAL A 395 39.12 18.20 -6.45
CA VAL A 395 39.01 17.11 -5.46
C VAL A 395 38.26 17.55 -4.21
N LEU A 396 38.43 18.80 -3.74
CA LEU A 396 37.66 19.31 -2.61
C LEU A 396 36.17 19.47 -2.93
N VAL A 397 35.81 19.87 -4.16
CA VAL A 397 34.40 19.96 -4.60
C VAL A 397 33.78 18.57 -4.74
N THR A 398 34.46 17.58 -5.31
CA THR A 398 33.92 16.21 -5.41
C THR A 398 33.80 15.52 -4.05
N LEU A 399 34.77 15.71 -3.14
CA LEU A 399 34.66 15.22 -1.76
C LEU A 399 33.53 15.90 -0.99
N PHE A 400 33.31 17.20 -1.18
CA PHE A 400 32.18 17.90 -0.55
C PHE A 400 30.83 17.42 -1.12
N ALA A 401 30.73 17.23 -2.43
CA ALA A 401 29.54 16.67 -3.06
C ALA A 401 29.24 15.24 -2.57
N ALA A 402 30.28 14.38 -2.47
CA ALA A 402 30.15 13.03 -1.92
C ALA A 402 29.76 13.04 -0.43
N PHE A 403 30.30 13.97 0.36
CA PHE A 403 29.94 14.14 1.78
C PHE A 403 28.48 14.60 1.96
N VAL A 404 28.02 15.55 1.14
CA VAL A 404 26.61 15.97 1.10
C VAL A 404 25.70 14.84 0.63
N PHE A 405 26.10 14.06 -0.38
CA PHE A 405 25.37 12.88 -0.84
C PHE A 405 25.26 11.81 0.25
N VAL A 406 26.34 11.50 0.98
CA VAL A 406 26.32 10.55 2.10
C VAL A 406 25.46 11.05 3.26
N ILE A 407 25.46 12.36 3.56
CA ILE A 407 24.55 12.95 4.56
C ILE A 407 23.10 12.88 4.08
N HIS A 408 22.82 13.13 2.80
CA HIS A 408 21.47 13.07 2.27
C HIS A 408 20.96 11.62 2.22
N ARG A 409 21.79 10.67 1.79
CA ARG A 409 21.49 9.23 1.82
C ARG A 409 21.22 8.77 3.26
N ARG A 410 22.05 9.15 4.24
CA ARG A 410 21.76 8.88 5.66
C ARG A 410 20.48 9.52 6.17
N LYS A 411 20.05 10.65 5.60
CA LYS A 411 18.76 11.27 5.95
C LYS A 411 17.58 10.54 5.32
N GLU A 412 17.74 9.91 4.16
CA GLU A 412 16.74 9.01 3.58
C GLU A 412 16.73 7.63 4.27
N GLU A 413 17.89 7.04 4.56
CA GLU A 413 18.02 5.82 5.39
C GLU A 413 17.32 6.02 6.74
N ASN A 414 17.54 7.15 7.43
CA ASN A 414 16.85 7.47 8.68
C ASN A 414 15.34 7.75 8.52
N LYS A 415 14.82 8.08 7.32
CA LYS A 415 13.36 8.12 7.08
C LYS A 415 12.80 6.72 6.90
N ILE A 416 13.53 5.86 6.19
CA ILE A 416 13.11 4.47 5.89
C ILE A 416 13.17 3.64 7.18
N GLU A 417 14.20 3.81 8.02
CA GLU A 417 14.21 3.26 9.38
C GLU A 417 13.09 3.86 10.25
N ALA A 418 12.69 5.13 10.06
CA ALA A 418 11.56 5.71 10.77
C ALA A 418 10.18 5.18 10.30
N SER A 419 10.00 4.84 9.02
CA SER A 419 8.78 4.16 8.55
C SER A 419 8.75 2.70 9.02
N ILE A 420 9.87 1.98 8.93
CA ILE A 420 9.98 0.59 9.41
C ILE A 420 9.81 0.52 10.95
N ALA A 421 10.24 1.54 11.71
CA ALA A 421 10.01 1.63 13.15
C ALA A 421 8.58 2.09 13.50
N SER A 422 7.95 2.93 12.66
CA SER A 422 6.52 3.28 12.73
C SER A 422 5.65 2.03 12.68
N ASP A 423 5.98 1.06 11.84
CA ASP A 423 5.21 -0.17 11.65
C ASP A 423 5.33 -1.17 12.83
N THR A 424 5.84 -0.72 13.99
CA THR A 424 5.79 -1.42 15.27
C THR A 424 5.05 -0.64 16.39
N VAL A 425 4.85 0.69 16.25
CA VAL A 425 4.03 1.51 17.18
C VAL A 425 3.29 2.59 16.38
N GLY A 426 1.96 2.50 16.37
CA GLY A 426 1.09 3.24 15.44
C GLY A 426 1.26 4.77 15.43
N TYR A 427 1.12 5.33 14.23
CA TYR A 427 1.28 6.76 13.97
C TYR A 427 0.24 7.61 14.70
N SER A 428 0.71 8.67 15.37
CA SER A 428 -0.10 9.81 15.82
C SER A 428 0.74 11.07 15.64
N SER A 429 0.13 12.17 15.20
CA SER A 429 0.87 13.35 14.79
C SER A 429 1.27 14.27 15.95
N ASP A 430 2.22 15.15 15.67
CA ASP A 430 2.50 16.41 16.37
C ASP A 430 3.07 16.34 17.80
N HIS A 431 4.41 16.25 17.93
CA HIS A 431 5.20 17.39 18.45
C HIS A 431 6.73 17.23 18.28
N PHE A 432 7.45 18.32 18.56
CA PHE A 432 8.85 18.55 18.15
C PHE A 432 9.90 18.27 19.26
N SER A 433 11.13 17.97 18.81
CA SER A 433 12.44 18.37 19.39
C SER A 433 13.33 17.39 20.18
N SER A 434 14.62 17.77 20.22
CA SER A 434 15.77 17.20 20.95
C SER A 434 16.47 15.97 20.37
N THR A 435 17.76 16.14 20.07
CA THR A 435 18.74 15.12 19.67
C THR A 435 19.41 14.48 20.89
N ASP A 436 19.76 13.19 20.84
CA ASP A 436 21.00 12.73 21.50
C ASP A 436 21.59 11.40 20.94
N ASN A 437 22.81 11.05 21.37
CA ASN A 437 23.73 10.14 20.68
C ASN A 437 23.66 8.66 21.11
N TRP A 438 23.68 7.73 20.13
CA TRP A 438 23.67 6.26 20.37
C TRP A 438 24.66 5.42 19.51
N HIS A 439 25.84 5.96 19.17
CA HIS A 439 26.80 5.28 18.27
C HIS A 439 28.20 4.97 18.86
N GLN A 440 28.27 4.48 20.10
CA GLN A 440 29.47 3.82 20.63
C GLN A 440 29.15 2.70 21.65
N GLN A 441 29.27 1.42 21.23
CA GLN A 441 29.80 0.28 22.01
C GLN A 441 29.51 -1.08 21.34
N LEU A 442 30.37 -1.53 20.42
CA LEU A 442 30.46 -2.93 19.97
C LEU A 442 31.94 -3.34 19.78
N GLN A 443 32.27 -4.59 20.09
CA GLN A 443 33.58 -5.21 19.79
C GLN A 443 33.40 -6.73 19.59
N GLN A 444 34.34 -7.33 18.86
CA GLN A 444 34.24 -8.69 18.32
C GLN A 444 34.49 -9.80 19.35
N SER A 445 33.99 -11.00 19.04
CA SER A 445 34.14 -12.24 19.82
C SER A 445 34.91 -13.30 19.00
N PRO A 446 35.71 -14.21 19.61
CA PRO A 446 36.52 -15.19 18.88
C PRO A 446 35.75 -16.18 17.99
N THR A 447 34.43 -16.29 18.13
CA THR A 447 33.55 -17.13 17.29
C THR A 447 32.96 -16.39 16.09
N GLY A 448 33.43 -15.17 15.78
CA GLY A 448 33.00 -14.37 14.62
C GLY A 448 31.61 -13.72 14.75
N ARG A 449 30.73 -14.22 15.64
CA ARG A 449 29.39 -13.65 15.87
C ARG A 449 29.39 -12.61 16.99
N LEU A 450 28.85 -11.43 16.69
CA LEU A 450 28.58 -10.36 17.67
C LEU A 450 27.53 -10.84 18.68
N HIS A 451 27.80 -10.65 19.97
CA HIS A 451 26.88 -10.98 21.07
C HIS A 451 26.57 -9.72 21.89
N PRO A 452 25.29 -9.43 22.21
CA PRO A 452 24.94 -8.30 23.06
C PRO A 452 25.52 -8.43 24.48
N LYS A 453 26.28 -7.44 24.94
CA LYS A 453 26.74 -7.39 26.34
C LYS A 453 25.65 -6.82 27.25
N VAL A 454 24.90 -7.71 27.90
CA VAL A 454 23.97 -7.36 28.97
C VAL A 454 24.74 -6.70 30.13
N ARG A 455 24.35 -5.47 30.53
CA ARG A 455 25.03 -4.72 31.60
C ARG A 455 24.94 -5.45 32.94
N SER A 456 25.90 -5.19 33.84
CA SER A 456 25.92 -5.71 35.21
C SER A 456 24.71 -5.26 36.05
N THR A 457 24.08 -4.14 35.69
CA THR A 457 22.88 -3.58 36.31
C THR A 457 21.56 -4.15 35.77
N CYS A 458 21.60 -5.08 34.81
CA CYS A 458 20.39 -5.70 34.28
C CYS A 458 19.79 -6.69 35.29
N GLY A 459 18.47 -6.60 35.53
CA GLY A 459 17.75 -7.49 36.44
C GLY A 459 17.85 -8.97 36.03
N LYS A 460 17.92 -9.86 37.01
CA LYS A 460 18.23 -11.29 36.79
C LYS A 460 17.26 -11.94 35.77
N ALA A 461 15.96 -11.75 35.93
CA ALA A 461 14.95 -12.34 35.04
C ALA A 461 15.12 -11.89 33.57
N LEU A 462 15.46 -10.61 33.34
CA LEU A 462 15.71 -10.09 31.99
C LEU A 462 16.98 -10.68 31.38
N ARG A 463 18.03 -10.92 32.19
CA ARG A 463 19.23 -11.65 31.74
C ARG A 463 18.93 -13.11 31.43
N ASP A 464 18.24 -13.81 32.32
CA ASP A 464 17.86 -15.23 32.15
C ASP A 464 16.96 -15.44 30.92
N LEU A 465 16.20 -14.42 30.50
CA LEU A 465 15.44 -14.41 29.24
C LEU A 465 16.36 -14.19 28.02
N VAL A 466 17.22 -13.17 28.05
CA VAL A 466 18.17 -12.89 26.95
C VAL A 466 19.10 -14.09 26.69
N GLU A 467 19.59 -14.76 27.73
CA GLU A 467 20.44 -15.95 27.59
C GLU A 467 19.69 -17.14 26.95
N ARG A 468 18.37 -17.29 27.16
CA ARG A 468 17.53 -18.28 26.46
C ARG A 468 17.27 -17.91 24.99
N CYS A 469 17.07 -16.63 24.69
CA CYS A 469 16.90 -16.16 23.31
C CYS A 469 18.17 -16.34 22.47
N LEU A 470 19.35 -16.29 23.11
CA LEU A 470 20.67 -16.45 22.47
C LEU A 470 21.16 -17.91 22.40
N LEU A 471 20.33 -18.91 22.73
CA LEU A 471 20.70 -20.32 22.61
C LEU A 471 21.09 -20.69 21.16
N GLU A 472 22.16 -21.48 21.02
CA GLU A 472 22.74 -21.85 19.72
C GLU A 472 21.81 -22.77 18.91
N ASP A 473 21.03 -23.62 19.60
CA ASP A 473 19.97 -24.45 19.01
C ASP A 473 18.66 -23.65 18.84
N PRO A 474 18.20 -23.37 17.61
CA PRO A 474 16.98 -22.60 17.37
C PRO A 474 15.72 -23.27 17.91
N ALA A 475 15.65 -24.61 17.93
CA ALA A 475 14.48 -25.36 18.37
C ALA A 475 14.30 -25.35 19.91
N LYS A 476 15.27 -24.79 20.66
CA LYS A 476 15.19 -24.59 22.11
C LYS A 476 14.95 -23.12 22.53
N ARG A 477 14.84 -22.18 21.57
CA ARG A 477 14.55 -20.78 21.87
C ARG A 477 13.07 -20.60 22.26
N PRO A 478 12.73 -19.67 23.18
CA PRO A 478 11.34 -19.31 23.41
C PRO A 478 10.73 -18.69 22.14
N THR A 479 9.44 -18.94 21.88
CA THR A 479 8.75 -18.32 20.74
C THR A 479 8.51 -16.83 20.99
N ALA A 480 8.39 -16.02 19.92
CA ALA A 480 8.17 -14.58 20.06
C ALA A 480 6.99 -14.19 20.99
N PRO A 481 5.82 -14.87 20.96
CA PRO A 481 4.76 -14.64 21.94
C PRO A 481 5.15 -14.94 23.40
N ALA A 482 5.96 -15.98 23.64
CA ALA A 482 6.46 -16.29 24.98
C ALA A 482 7.46 -15.24 25.48
N ILE A 483 8.34 -14.74 24.60
CA ILE A 483 9.26 -13.64 24.92
C ILE A 483 8.47 -12.37 25.26
N ALA A 484 7.46 -12.02 24.44
CA ALA A 484 6.60 -10.85 24.67
C ALA A 484 5.80 -10.96 25.99
N TYR A 485 5.33 -12.16 26.34
CA TYR A 485 4.67 -12.42 27.61
C TYR A 485 5.63 -12.25 28.81
N GLU A 486 6.80 -12.90 28.79
CA GLU A 486 7.78 -12.79 29.89
C GLU A 486 8.32 -11.36 30.05
N LEU A 487 8.53 -10.62 28.95
CA LEU A 487 8.93 -9.21 29.02
C LEU A 487 7.87 -8.33 29.71
N ARG A 488 6.56 -8.57 29.45
CA ARG A 488 5.47 -7.84 30.11
C ARG A 488 5.42 -8.14 31.62
N VAL A 489 5.61 -9.40 32.02
CA VAL A 489 5.70 -9.78 33.45
C VAL A 489 6.90 -9.09 34.12
N ILE A 490 8.08 -9.14 33.50
CA ILE A 490 9.30 -8.48 34.02
C ILE A 490 9.11 -6.95 34.13
N GLN A 491 8.40 -6.31 33.19
CA GLN A 491 8.05 -4.89 33.28
C GLN A 491 7.10 -4.58 34.46
N GLN A 492 6.12 -5.44 34.72
CA GLN A 492 5.18 -5.29 35.85
C GLN A 492 5.85 -5.50 37.21
N ASP A 493 6.77 -6.46 37.32
CA ASP A 493 7.59 -6.65 38.53
C ASP A 493 8.51 -5.45 38.79
N MET A 494 9.14 -4.88 37.76
CA MET A 494 9.95 -3.67 37.91
C MET A 494 9.11 -2.45 38.31
N ALA A 495 7.92 -2.27 37.74
CA ALA A 495 7.01 -1.16 38.04
C ALA A 495 6.34 -1.26 39.43
N SER A 496 6.41 -2.42 40.08
CA SER A 496 5.88 -2.65 41.44
C SER A 496 6.98 -2.70 42.52
N THR A 497 8.24 -2.51 42.13
CA THR A 497 9.41 -2.46 43.05
C THR A 497 9.99 -1.03 43.18
N THR A 498 9.27 -0.01 42.69
CA THR A 498 9.61 1.43 42.79
C THR A 498 8.54 2.20 43.54
#